data_AF-A0AAE3D0X5-F1
#
_entry.id   AF-A0AAE3D0X5-F1
#
_cell.length_a   1.000
_cell.length_b   1.000
_cell.length_c   1.000
_cell.angle_alpha   90.00
_cell.angle_beta   90.00
_cell.angle_gamma   90.00
#
_symmetry.space_group_name_H-M   'P 1'
#
loop_
_entity.id
_entity.type
_entity.pdbx_description
1 polymer ?
#
loop_
_entity_poly.entity_id
_entity_poly.type
_entity_poly.pdbx_seq_one_letter_code
_entity_poly.pdbx_strand_id
1 'polypeptide(L)'
;MKVADFIRSEMERPFVWGETDCCSTADRWVRIRAGFSPLERYGRTIRSRQDALRWTGADASRLQSAVLDVMGKTGFAIGQDPQAGDVGLVTVDRMRRLAMAIFDGRIWTSRDPDGFICASARYTLCSWRVPWPIR
;
A
#
# COMPACT_ATOMS: atom_id res chain seq x y z
N MET A 1 2.01 15.84 -8.86
CA MET A 1 1.68 15.70 -7.44
C MET A 1 2.88 15.14 -6.69
N LYS A 2 3.27 15.71 -5.54
CA LYS A 2 4.30 15.14 -4.66
C LYS A 2 3.67 14.09 -3.75
N VAL A 3 4.45 13.09 -3.33
CA VAL A 3 3.96 12.00 -2.47
C VAL A 3 3.42 12.51 -1.13
N ALA A 4 4.09 13.49 -0.51
CA ALA A 4 3.66 14.06 0.76
C ALA A 4 2.30 14.76 0.67
N ASP A 5 2.03 15.45 -0.45
CA ASP A 5 0.75 16.12 -0.69
C ASP A 5 -0.37 15.09 -0.85
N PHE A 6 -0.09 14.00 -1.59
CA PHE A 6 -1.02 12.88 -1.73
C PHE A 6 -1.34 12.25 -0.37
N ILE A 7 -0.31 11.90 0.41
CA ILE A 7 -0.48 11.28 1.74
C ILE A 7 -1.35 12.18 2.62
N ARG A 8 -1.04 13.49 2.69
CA ARG A 8 -1.82 14.45 3.46
C ARG A 8 -3.29 14.45 3.05
N SER A 9 -3.57 14.54 1.74
CA SER A 9 -4.94 14.53 1.23
C SER A 9 -5.69 13.23 1.54
N GLU A 10 -5.00 12.09 1.54
CA GLU A 10 -5.62 10.81 1.89
C GLU A 10 -5.90 10.74 3.39
N MET A 11 -5.03 11.29 4.23
CA MET A 11 -5.22 11.33 5.69
C MET A 11 -6.43 12.18 6.11
N GLU A 12 -6.83 13.16 5.31
CA GLU A 12 -8.03 13.97 5.57
C GLU A 12 -9.34 13.21 5.27
N ARG A 13 -9.29 12.08 4.54
CA ARG A 13 -10.47 11.29 4.18
C ARG A 13 -10.86 10.34 5.31
N PRO A 14 -12.16 10.12 5.60
CA PRO A 14 -12.58 9.09 6.56
C PRO A 14 -12.14 7.71 6.10
N PHE A 15 -11.89 6.79 7.05
CA PHE A 15 -11.52 5.41 6.74
C PHE A 15 -12.74 4.61 6.29
N VAL A 16 -12.63 3.93 5.15
CA VAL A 16 -13.66 3.10 4.53
C VAL A 16 -12.98 1.90 3.86
N TRP A 17 -13.37 0.69 4.24
CA TRP A 17 -12.86 -0.54 3.63
C TRP A 17 -13.19 -0.61 2.13
N GLY A 18 -12.23 -1.02 1.31
CA GLY A 18 -12.33 -1.04 -0.14
C GLY A 18 -12.08 0.32 -0.80
N GLU A 19 -12.18 1.42 -0.04
CA GLU A 19 -11.98 2.77 -0.55
C GLU A 19 -10.72 3.39 0.04
N THR A 20 -10.69 3.76 1.31
CA THR A 20 -9.57 4.47 1.96
C THR A 20 -8.77 3.60 2.93
N ASP A 21 -8.79 2.28 2.73
CA ASP A 21 -7.90 1.35 3.41
C ASP A 21 -6.46 1.37 2.87
N CYS A 22 -5.58 0.57 3.50
CA CYS A 22 -4.15 0.54 3.17
C CYS A 22 -3.88 0.14 1.70
N CYS A 23 -4.56 -0.90 1.20
CA CYS A 23 -4.38 -1.40 -0.16
C CYS A 23 -4.96 -0.42 -1.18
N SER A 24 -6.19 0.07 -0.95
CA SER A 24 -6.84 0.98 -1.89
C SER A 24 -6.19 2.36 -1.93
N THR A 25 -5.58 2.82 -0.84
CA THR A 25 -4.77 4.06 -0.82
C THR A 25 -3.49 3.91 -1.63
N ALA A 26 -2.75 2.82 -1.45
CA ALA A 26 -1.57 2.52 -2.25
C ALA A 26 -1.94 2.34 -3.74
N ASP A 27 -3.04 1.66 -4.04
CA ASP A 27 -3.54 1.46 -5.41
C ASP A 27 -3.86 2.78 -6.10
N ARG A 28 -4.52 3.72 -5.42
CA ARG A 28 -4.76 5.07 -5.95
C ARG A 28 -3.46 5.80 -6.28
N TRP A 29 -2.47 5.71 -5.40
CA TRP A 29 -1.17 6.31 -5.67
C TRP A 29 -0.53 5.70 -6.91
N VAL A 30 -0.51 4.37 -7.03
CA VAL A 30 -0.01 3.69 -8.23
C VAL A 30 -0.80 4.12 -9.47
N ARG A 31 -2.13 4.24 -9.40
CA ARG A 31 -2.95 4.72 -10.52
C ARG A 31 -2.56 6.12 -10.96
N ILE A 32 -2.36 7.05 -10.03
CA ILE A 32 -1.95 8.43 -10.32
C ILE A 32 -0.57 8.47 -10.99
N ARG A 33 0.32 7.53 -10.63
CA ARG A 33 1.73 7.56 -11.03
C ARG A 33 2.06 6.74 -12.26
N ALA A 34 1.51 5.53 -12.34
CA ALA A 34 1.76 4.56 -13.39
C ALA A 34 0.60 4.46 -14.41
N GLY A 35 -0.50 5.19 -14.20
CA GLY A 35 -1.63 5.25 -15.13
C GLY A 35 -2.58 4.05 -15.08
N PHE A 36 -2.41 3.11 -14.14
CA PHE A 36 -3.31 1.97 -13.96
C PHE A 36 -3.44 1.56 -12.48
N SER A 37 -4.55 0.93 -12.13
CA SER A 37 -4.76 0.32 -10.81
C SER A 37 -4.34 -1.15 -10.83
N PRO A 38 -3.34 -1.57 -10.04
CA PRO A 38 -3.03 -2.98 -9.86
C PRO A 38 -4.23 -3.81 -9.37
N LEU A 39 -5.04 -3.27 -8.45
CA LEU A 39 -6.19 -3.99 -7.91
C LEU A 39 -7.25 -4.27 -8.98
N GLU A 40 -7.57 -3.30 -9.84
CA GLU A 40 -8.50 -3.51 -10.95
C GLU A 40 -7.90 -4.39 -12.04
N ARG A 41 -6.67 -4.11 -12.46
CA ARG A 41 -6.02 -4.80 -13.57
C ARG A 41 -5.85 -6.29 -13.32
N TYR A 42 -5.61 -6.69 -12.08
CA TYR A 42 -5.39 -8.09 -11.71
C TYR A 42 -6.57 -8.72 -10.96
N GLY A 43 -7.75 -8.09 -11.00
CA GLY A 43 -9.02 -8.71 -10.56
C GLY A 43 -9.14 -8.88 -9.04
N ARG A 44 -8.58 -7.93 -8.29
CA ARG A 44 -8.37 -8.01 -6.85
C ARG A 44 -9.02 -6.84 -6.08
N THR A 45 -10.20 -6.41 -6.52
CA THR A 45 -10.94 -5.32 -5.86
C THR A 45 -11.57 -5.76 -4.54
N ILE A 46 -11.29 -5.05 -3.45
CA ILE A 46 -11.97 -5.20 -2.16
C ILE A 46 -13.27 -4.40 -2.20
N ARG A 47 -14.43 -5.06 -2.07
CA ARG A 47 -15.75 -4.41 -2.17
C ARG A 47 -16.47 -4.26 -0.82
N SER A 48 -15.98 -4.92 0.22
CA SER A 48 -16.61 -4.89 1.54
C SER A 48 -15.60 -5.12 2.66
N ARG A 49 -15.97 -4.77 3.89
CA ARG A 49 -15.20 -5.14 5.10
C ARG A 49 -14.99 -6.65 5.20
N GLN A 50 -15.96 -7.48 4.81
CA GLN A 50 -15.79 -8.93 4.80
C GLN A 50 -14.75 -9.38 3.79
N ASP A 51 -14.72 -8.78 2.60
CA ASP A 51 -13.68 -9.06 1.60
C ASP A 51 -12.32 -8.62 2.11
N ALA A 52 -12.24 -7.41 2.70
CA ALA A 52 -11.02 -6.91 3.32
C ALA A 52 -10.52 -7.88 4.41
N LEU A 53 -11.39 -8.29 5.33
CA LEU A 53 -11.06 -9.24 6.42
C LEU A 53 -10.73 -10.65 5.92
N ARG A 54 -11.24 -11.10 4.77
CA ARG A 54 -10.79 -12.38 4.18
C ARG A 54 -9.32 -12.30 3.73
N TRP A 55 -8.86 -11.09 3.40
CA TRP A 55 -7.52 -10.82 2.89
C TRP A 55 -6.55 -10.40 4.00
N THR A 56 -7.04 -9.65 4.98
CA THR A 56 -6.30 -9.09 6.11
C THR A 56 -6.58 -9.80 7.44
N GLY A 57 -7.36 -10.89 7.43
CA GLY A 57 -7.79 -11.64 8.61
C GLY A 57 -6.65 -12.21 9.45
N ALA A 58 -6.98 -13.02 10.46
CA ALA A 58 -6.11 -13.41 11.58
C ALA A 58 -4.69 -13.91 11.21
N ASP A 59 -4.47 -14.37 9.98
CA ASP A 59 -3.16 -14.69 9.43
C ASP A 59 -2.65 -13.59 8.49
N ALA A 60 -1.63 -12.85 8.97
CA ALA A 60 -0.86 -11.90 8.18
C ALA A 60 -0.31 -12.49 6.86
N SER A 61 -0.12 -13.81 6.78
CA SER A 61 0.37 -14.52 5.59
C SER A 61 -0.51 -14.36 4.35
N ARG A 62 -1.83 -14.11 4.53
CA ARG A 62 -2.78 -13.96 3.40
C ARG A 62 -2.64 -12.62 2.70
N LEU A 63 -2.47 -11.54 3.47
CA LEU A 63 -2.22 -10.22 2.90
C LEU A 63 -0.90 -10.21 2.14
N GLN A 64 0.16 -10.78 2.72
CA GLN A 64 1.46 -10.88 2.08
C GLN A 64 1.36 -11.60 0.73
N SER A 65 0.74 -12.78 0.69
CA SER A 65 0.59 -13.56 -0.55
C SER A 65 -0.20 -12.80 -1.62
N ALA A 66 -1.29 -12.13 -1.24
CA ALA A 66 -2.10 -11.35 -2.17
C ALA A 66 -1.34 -10.14 -2.74
N VAL A 67 -0.61 -9.42 -1.90
CA VAL A 67 0.21 -8.29 -2.33
C VAL A 67 1.32 -8.75 -3.26
N LEU A 68 2.03 -9.83 -2.93
CA LEU A 68 3.07 -10.39 -3.79
C LEU A 68 2.53 -10.83 -5.15
N ASP A 69 1.34 -11.45 -5.21
CA ASP A 69 0.66 -11.85 -6.45
C ASP A 69 0.29 -10.63 -7.32
N VAL A 70 -0.30 -9.59 -6.73
CA VAL A 70 -0.74 -8.38 -7.45
C VAL A 70 0.46 -7.55 -7.90
N MET A 71 1.34 -7.19 -6.97
CA MET A 71 2.47 -6.32 -7.26
C MET A 71 3.53 -7.02 -8.10
N GLY A 72 3.70 -8.33 -7.95
CA GLY A 72 4.62 -9.12 -8.79
C GLY A 72 4.26 -9.10 -10.28
N LYS A 73 2.99 -8.89 -10.64
CA LYS A 73 2.54 -8.79 -12.03
C LYS A 73 2.70 -7.40 -12.65
N THR A 74 3.03 -6.38 -11.85
CA THR A 74 3.14 -4.99 -12.31
C THR A 74 4.40 -4.74 -13.16
N GLY A 75 5.42 -5.58 -13.03
CA GLY A 75 6.74 -5.34 -13.61
C GLY A 75 7.56 -4.26 -12.90
N PHE A 76 7.10 -3.73 -11.76
CA PHE A 76 7.86 -2.77 -10.96
C PHE A 76 9.08 -3.44 -10.33
N ALA A 77 10.20 -2.72 -10.28
CA ALA A 77 11.41 -3.21 -9.61
C ALA A 77 11.12 -3.40 -8.12
N ILE A 78 11.47 -4.57 -7.59
CA ILE A 78 11.28 -4.93 -6.18
C ILE A 78 12.61 -4.80 -5.42
N GLY A 79 12.55 -4.29 -4.18
CA GLY A 79 13.74 -4.17 -3.33
C GLY A 79 13.39 -3.88 -1.86
N GLN A 80 14.41 -3.61 -1.06
CA GLN A 80 14.27 -3.26 0.37
C GLN A 80 14.75 -1.85 0.72
N ASP A 81 15.24 -1.08 -0.27
CA ASP A 81 15.67 0.31 -0.11
C ASP A 81 14.65 1.25 -0.80
N PRO A 82 13.60 1.67 -0.08
CA PRO A 82 12.52 2.44 -0.67
C PRO A 82 12.95 3.88 -0.97
N GLN A 83 12.42 4.44 -2.05
CA GLN A 83 12.53 5.85 -2.37
C GLN A 83 11.18 6.54 -2.28
N ALA A 84 11.21 7.88 -2.20
CA ALA A 84 9.99 8.67 -2.08
C ALA A 84 9.02 8.35 -3.23
N GLY A 85 7.80 7.97 -2.88
CA GLY A 85 6.77 7.53 -3.82
C GLY A 85 6.68 6.02 -4.04
N ASP A 86 7.57 5.23 -3.46
CA ASP A 86 7.45 3.77 -3.50
C ASP A 86 6.28 3.29 -2.66
N VAL A 87 5.71 2.16 -3.08
CA VAL A 87 4.74 1.41 -2.28
C VAL A 87 5.40 0.16 -1.74
N GLY A 88 4.98 -0.31 -0.57
CA GLY A 88 5.62 -1.46 0.04
C GLY A 88 4.77 -2.13 1.10
N LEU A 89 5.16 -3.36 1.40
CA LEU A 89 4.62 -4.12 2.51
C LEU A 89 5.52 -3.91 3.73
N VAL A 90 4.95 -3.42 4.81
CA VAL A 90 5.65 -3.17 6.06
C VAL A 90 5.07 -3.99 7.20
N THR A 91 5.92 -4.29 8.18
CA THR A 91 5.50 -4.87 9.45
C THR A 91 5.21 -3.79 10.48
N VAL A 92 4.15 -3.97 11.26
CA VAL A 92 3.78 -3.11 12.39
C VAL A 92 3.49 -3.95 13.63
N ASP A 93 3.46 -3.30 14.80
CA ASP A 93 3.24 -3.93 16.11
C ASP A 93 4.16 -5.12 16.40
N ARG A 94 5.48 -4.90 16.36
CA ARG A 94 6.48 -5.96 16.59
C ARG A 94 6.29 -7.16 15.66
N MET A 95 6.04 -6.88 14.37
CA MET A 95 5.89 -7.90 13.32
C MET A 95 4.60 -8.73 13.39
N ARG A 96 3.57 -8.26 14.10
CA ARG A 96 2.29 -8.98 14.22
C ARG A 96 1.28 -8.63 13.14
N ARG A 97 1.39 -7.45 12.53
CA ARG A 97 0.48 -6.97 11.48
C ARG A 97 1.27 -6.53 10.26
N LEU A 98 0.63 -6.63 9.10
CA LEU A 98 1.16 -6.17 7.83
C LEU A 98 0.29 -5.05 7.27
N ALA A 99 0.92 -4.10 6.60
CA ALA A 99 0.22 -3.00 5.95
C ALA A 99 0.88 -2.65 4.62
N MET A 100 0.05 -2.34 3.62
CA MET A 100 0.50 -1.67 2.41
C MET A 100 0.67 -0.18 2.71
N ALA A 101 1.87 0.34 2.46
CA ALA A 101 2.23 1.71 2.80
C ALA A 101 2.88 2.42 1.61
N ILE A 102 2.92 3.75 1.69
CA ILE A 102 3.61 4.63 0.75
C ILE A 102 4.78 5.27 1.48
N PHE A 103 5.97 5.27 0.87
CA PHE A 103 7.17 5.88 1.43
C PHE A 103 7.25 7.35 1.04
N ASP A 104 7.34 8.26 2.00
CA ASP A 104 7.45 9.70 1.73
C ASP A 104 8.89 10.19 1.50
N GLY A 105 9.87 9.27 1.60
CA GLY A 105 11.30 9.55 1.58
C GLY A 105 11.95 9.51 2.98
N ARG A 106 11.16 9.35 4.04
CA ARG A 106 11.62 9.25 5.43
C ARG A 106 10.95 8.10 6.17
N ILE A 107 9.64 7.98 6.04
CA ILE A 107 8.81 6.98 6.71
C ILE A 107 7.77 6.38 5.76
N TRP A 108 7.34 5.18 6.11
CA TRP A 108 6.18 4.53 5.54
C TRP A 108 4.91 5.04 6.22
N THR A 109 3.93 5.44 5.41
CA THR A 109 2.61 5.84 5.88
C THR A 109 1.54 4.92 5.30
N SER A 110 0.63 4.45 6.17
CA SER A 110 -0.51 3.61 5.79
C SER A 110 -1.78 4.02 6.55
N ARG A 111 -2.92 3.52 6.08
CA ARG A 111 -4.24 3.66 6.69
C ARG A 111 -4.54 2.47 7.59
N ASP A 112 -5.24 2.73 8.68
CA ASP A 112 -5.75 1.74 9.62
C ASP A 112 -7.12 2.20 10.15
N PRO A 113 -8.04 1.28 10.53
CA PRO A 113 -9.30 1.68 11.16
C PRO A 113 -9.14 2.59 12.38
N ASP A 114 -8.05 2.41 13.13
CA ASP A 114 -7.76 3.20 14.34
C ASP A 114 -6.95 4.49 14.04
N GLY A 115 -6.74 4.82 12.75
CA GLY A 115 -6.10 6.04 12.31
C GLY A 115 -5.02 5.80 11.24
N PHE A 116 -3.77 6.04 11.60
CA PHE A 116 -2.63 5.96 10.68
C PHE A 116 -1.50 5.11 11.23
N ILE A 117 -0.86 4.41 10.31
CA ILE A 117 0.37 3.67 10.57
C ILE A 117 1.53 4.52 10.08
N CYS A 118 2.50 4.73 10.95
CA CYS A 118 3.80 5.29 10.61
C CYS A 118 4.89 4.27 10.97
N ALA A 119 5.71 3.88 9.99
CA ALA A 119 6.79 2.92 10.21
C ALA A 119 8.10 3.42 9.59
N SER A 120 9.22 3.24 10.30
CA SER A 120 10.55 3.51 9.75
C SER A 120 10.91 2.52 8.64
N ALA A 121 11.81 2.90 7.73
CA ALA A 121 12.27 2.06 6.62
C ALA A 121 12.82 0.68 7.04
N ARG A 122 13.35 0.51 8.26
CA ARG A 122 13.79 -0.80 8.78
C ARG A 122 12.69 -1.86 8.93
N TYR A 123 11.41 -1.48 8.85
CA TYR A 123 10.28 -2.41 8.92
C TYR A 123 9.78 -2.84 7.54
N THR A 124 10.51 -2.49 6.47
CA THR A 124 10.21 -2.90 5.09
C THR A 124 10.40 -4.40 4.96
N LEU A 125 9.35 -5.10 4.51
CA LEU A 125 9.49 -6.47 4.01
C LEU A 125 9.89 -6.44 2.53
N CYS A 126 9.16 -5.67 1.75
CA CYS A 126 9.43 -5.42 0.35
C CYS A 126 8.86 -4.06 -0.07
N SER A 127 9.48 -3.47 -1.08
CA SER A 127 9.07 -2.23 -1.72
C SER A 127 9.09 -2.40 -3.23
N TRP A 128 8.20 -1.71 -3.92
CA TRP A 128 8.11 -1.67 -5.37
C TRP A 128 8.33 -0.25 -5.85
N ARG A 129 9.24 -0.10 -6.80
CA ARG A 129 9.54 1.17 -7.45
C ARG A 129 8.39 1.60 -8.32
N VAL A 130 7.62 2.58 -7.84
CA VAL A 130 6.54 3.16 -8.64
C VAL A 130 7.18 4.12 -9.65
N PRO A 131 6.96 3.93 -10.96
CA PRO A 131 7.59 4.76 -11.97
C PRO A 131 7.16 6.23 -11.83
N TRP A 132 8.07 7.14 -12.17
CA TRP A 132 7.68 8.51 -12.52
C TRP A 132 6.85 8.47 -13.81
N PRO A 133 5.86 9.35 -13.99
CA PRO A 133 5.03 9.32 -15.18
C PRO A 133 5.94 9.28 -16.42
N ILE A 134 5.66 8.30 -17.29
CA ILE A 134 6.13 8.32 -18.67
C ILE A 134 5.50 9.58 -19.26
N ARG A 135 6.36 10.52 -19.69
CA ARG A 135 5.94 11.76 -20.35
C ARG A 135 5.13 11.45 -21.60
#